data_AF-A0A3D3UV37-F1
#
_entry.id   AF-A0A3D3UV37-F1
#
_cell.length_a   1.000
_cell.length_b   1.000
_cell.length_c   1.000
_cell.angle_alpha   90.00
_cell.angle_beta   90.00
_cell.angle_gamma   90.00
#
_symmetry.space_group_name_H-M   'P 1'
#
loop_
_entity.id
_entity.type
_entity.pdbx_description
1 polymer ?
#
loop_
_entity_poly.entity_id
_entity_poly.type
_entity_poly.pdbx_seq_one_letter_code
_entity_poly.pdbx_strand_id
1 'polypeptide(L)'
;MTRTLYVKLLDFFRREQILVVVVMFLLTSTGRMGWANDVSTSLVGHWDFDDGTGKDLSGNGYDAVLEGGTIYSLGEGHACVRFMPDADPMRIPASEDSPLAISRGTICFWLNTVTGRNTLVKYDNKAVEINAYRGDFQVRFGGEDDFRYWDLILDYDWPNYDMREWAFYGHPKASVDDSVWHLFAVAYDDQNRRIIGWRDGELISVVDLSTVETEPLRRQGLTEISTGEGFIGFMDDLRIYNRVLTDADIRKIHNSTKSVYADRRDTIPTDTKVETYMYRKEDHTLYSTWLQYNTPSERLGESLFKSIVAEGSNSTVRTAAAELTYAVKSMFDFTSSVKTRVVSGPKVILGTAKT
;
A
#
# COMPACT_ATOMS: atom_id res chain seq x y z
N MET A 1 -36.10 -9.07 87.23
CA MET A 1 -36.85 -9.57 86.06
C MET A 1 -35.98 -9.30 84.84
N THR A 2 -35.13 -10.25 84.46
CA THR A 2 -35.31 -11.21 83.34
C THR A 2 -35.48 -10.56 81.97
N ARG A 3 -34.75 -10.92 80.91
CA ARG A 3 -33.45 -11.56 80.68
C ARG A 3 -33.28 -11.42 79.14
N THR A 4 -32.12 -10.95 78.69
CA THR A 4 -31.47 -11.36 77.42
C THR A 4 -32.21 -11.12 76.09
N LEU A 5 -31.61 -10.32 75.19
CA LEU A 5 -31.13 -10.81 73.88
C LEU A 5 -30.51 -9.63 73.10
N TYR A 6 -29.23 -9.36 73.37
CA TYR A 6 -28.30 -9.07 72.29
C TYR A 6 -28.13 -10.38 71.53
N VAL A 7 -28.28 -10.36 70.21
CA VAL A 7 -27.69 -11.26 69.20
C VAL A 7 -28.64 -11.34 67.99
N LYS A 8 -28.04 -11.08 66.81
CA LYS A 8 -28.56 -11.20 65.44
C LYS A 8 -29.12 -9.94 64.78
N LEU A 9 -28.22 -8.94 64.70
CA LEU A 9 -27.94 -8.31 63.40
C LEU A 9 -27.57 -9.40 62.37
N LEU A 10 -27.99 -9.18 61.13
CA LEU A 10 -27.84 -9.99 59.91
C LEU A 10 -29.01 -10.94 59.63
N ASP A 11 -29.52 -10.76 58.40
CA ASP A 11 -30.50 -11.56 57.68
C ASP A 11 -31.95 -11.46 58.13
N PHE A 12 -32.72 -10.56 57.52
CA PHE A 12 -33.70 -11.03 56.52
C PHE A 12 -34.33 -9.86 55.75
N PHE A 13 -34.22 -9.94 54.44
CA PHE A 13 -34.82 -9.07 53.43
C PHE A 13 -36.37 -9.05 53.45
N ARG A 14 -36.90 -8.04 52.74
CA ARG A 14 -38.23 -7.91 52.09
C ARG A 14 -39.34 -7.19 52.88
N ARG A 15 -39.71 -5.97 52.46
CA ARG A 15 -40.83 -5.72 51.51
C ARG A 15 -41.06 -4.20 51.27
N GLU A 16 -41.36 -3.84 50.01
CA GLU A 16 -41.92 -2.57 49.50
C GLU A 16 -41.03 -1.30 49.66
N GLN A 17 -40.01 -1.07 48.81
CA GLN A 17 -40.04 -0.24 47.59
C GLN A 17 -40.92 1.04 47.64
N ILE A 18 -40.27 2.21 47.74
CA ILE A 18 -40.38 3.33 46.77
C ILE A 18 -39.07 4.12 46.82
N LEU A 19 -38.57 4.38 45.62
CA LEU A 19 -37.22 4.69 45.21
C LEU A 19 -37.11 6.20 44.94
N VAL A 20 -36.21 6.92 45.64
CA VAL A 20 -35.63 8.17 45.13
C VAL A 20 -34.12 8.03 45.28
N VAL A 21 -33.50 7.39 44.28
CA VAL A 21 -32.04 7.31 44.15
C VAL A 21 -31.59 8.55 43.41
N VAL A 22 -30.91 9.45 44.11
CA VAL A 22 -30.04 10.46 43.53
C VAL A 22 -28.87 9.71 42.88
N VAL A 23 -28.92 9.57 41.56
CA VAL A 23 -27.87 8.93 40.76
C VAL A 23 -26.70 9.90 40.66
N MET A 24 -25.77 9.81 41.62
CA MET A 24 -24.38 10.24 41.41
C MET A 24 -23.70 9.20 40.50
N PHE A 25 -23.70 9.45 39.20
CA PHE A 25 -22.78 8.80 38.26
C PHE A 25 -21.65 9.78 37.95
N LEU A 26 -20.68 9.87 38.87
CA LEU A 26 -19.32 10.25 38.49
C LEU A 26 -18.70 9.01 37.85
N LEU A 27 -18.91 8.87 36.55
CA LEU A 27 -18.10 8.00 35.70
C LEU A 27 -16.68 8.53 35.73
N THR A 28 -15.88 8.09 36.69
CA THR A 28 -14.44 8.00 36.49
C THR A 28 -14.21 6.85 35.52
N SER A 29 -14.48 7.08 34.24
CA SER A 29 -13.78 6.35 33.20
C SER A 29 -12.31 6.78 33.32
N THR A 30 -11.55 6.10 34.17
CA THR A 30 -10.15 5.87 33.83
C THR A 30 -10.19 5.03 32.57
N GLY A 31 -10.42 5.68 31.44
CA GLY A 31 -9.99 5.14 30.17
C GLY A 31 -8.54 4.78 30.40
N ARG A 32 -8.23 3.49 30.38
CA ARG A 32 -6.88 3.08 30.07
C ARG A 32 -6.64 3.68 28.70
N MET A 33 -6.04 4.87 28.68
CA MET A 33 -5.24 5.32 27.56
C MET A 33 -4.23 4.19 27.42
N GLY A 34 -4.49 3.28 26.50
CA GLY A 34 -3.48 2.32 26.09
C GLY A 34 -2.30 3.19 25.74
N TRP A 35 -1.22 3.06 26.52
CA TRP A 35 0.04 3.63 26.13
C TRP A 35 0.25 3.12 24.72
N ALA A 36 0.26 4.01 23.73
CA ALA A 36 0.82 3.67 22.45
C ALA A 36 2.22 3.17 22.80
N ASN A 37 2.45 1.85 22.73
CA ASN A 37 3.79 1.31 22.88
C ASN A 37 4.63 2.13 21.92
N ASP A 38 5.63 2.81 22.48
CA ASP A 38 6.35 3.84 21.75
C ASP A 38 6.85 3.23 20.45
N VAL A 39 6.56 3.89 19.33
CA VAL A 39 6.92 3.44 17.98
C VAL A 39 8.42 3.07 17.94
N SER A 40 9.23 3.76 18.75
CA SER A 40 10.65 3.50 18.98
C SER A 40 10.97 2.08 19.46
N THR A 41 10.16 1.49 20.35
CA THR A 41 10.43 0.17 20.94
C THR A 41 10.21 -1.00 19.98
N SER A 42 9.43 -0.77 18.92
CA SER A 42 9.20 -1.75 17.85
C SER A 42 10.04 -1.52 16.60
N LEU A 43 10.84 -0.44 16.57
CA LEU A 43 11.69 -0.09 15.45
C LEU A 43 12.92 -1.00 15.45
N VAL A 44 13.11 -1.77 14.38
CA VAL A 44 14.19 -2.77 14.25
C VAL A 44 15.21 -2.42 13.16
N GLY A 45 14.91 -1.42 12.33
CA GLY A 45 15.84 -0.83 11.38
C GLY A 45 15.36 0.56 10.98
N HIS A 46 16.27 1.53 10.88
CA HIS A 46 15.95 2.89 10.42
C HIS A 46 17.14 3.51 9.69
N TRP A 47 16.93 3.94 8.44
CA TRP A 47 17.94 4.60 7.61
C TRP A 47 17.34 5.87 7.01
N ASP A 48 17.79 7.04 7.49
CA ASP A 48 17.37 8.37 6.99
C ASP A 48 18.42 9.04 6.08
N PHE A 49 19.62 8.47 5.97
CA PHE A 49 20.70 8.94 5.09
C PHE A 49 21.19 10.38 5.31
N ASP A 50 20.68 11.10 6.32
CA ASP A 50 20.98 12.52 6.60
C ASP A 50 22.46 12.74 6.97
N ASP A 51 23.12 11.74 7.56
CA ASP A 51 24.56 11.78 7.87
C ASP A 51 25.46 11.49 6.66
N GLY A 52 24.87 11.25 5.49
CA GLY A 52 25.56 10.92 4.26
C GLY A 52 26.06 9.48 4.20
N THR A 53 25.55 8.60 5.06
CA THR A 53 25.90 7.18 5.10
C THR A 53 24.65 6.30 5.18
N GLY A 54 24.84 4.98 5.11
CA GLY A 54 23.77 4.00 5.32
C GLY A 54 23.61 3.59 6.78
N LYS A 55 23.89 4.44 7.76
CA LYS A 55 23.88 4.04 9.18
C LYS A 55 22.48 3.67 9.70
N ASP A 56 22.40 2.59 10.48
CA ASP A 56 21.17 2.22 11.19
C ASP A 56 20.97 3.04 12.46
N LEU A 57 19.89 3.80 12.50
CA LEU A 57 19.48 4.65 13.61
C LEU A 57 18.55 3.97 14.62
N SER A 58 18.11 2.73 14.35
CA SER A 58 17.31 1.96 15.30
C SER A 58 18.11 1.50 16.53
N GLY A 59 19.45 1.49 16.43
CA GLY A 59 20.35 1.03 17.47
C GLY A 59 20.64 -0.47 17.44
N ASN A 60 20.21 -1.19 16.40
CA ASN A 60 20.46 -2.63 16.24
C ASN A 60 21.75 -2.92 15.44
N GLY A 61 22.32 -1.91 14.77
CA GLY A 61 23.63 -2.01 14.11
C GLY A 61 23.58 -2.65 12.73
N TYR A 62 22.43 -2.57 12.05
CA TYR A 62 22.25 -3.08 10.69
C TYR A 62 22.55 -2.01 9.64
N ASP A 63 23.77 -1.49 9.62
CA ASP A 63 24.17 -0.45 8.66
C ASP A 63 24.01 -0.96 7.21
N ALA A 64 23.35 -0.17 6.37
CA ALA A 64 23.24 -0.36 4.95
C ALA A 64 24.56 -0.05 4.22
N VAL A 65 24.90 -0.89 3.26
CA VAL A 65 25.94 -0.70 2.27
C VAL A 65 25.27 -0.15 1.02
N LEU A 66 25.59 1.10 0.64
CA LEU A 66 24.92 1.78 -0.47
C LEU A 66 25.27 1.20 -1.84
N GLU A 67 26.47 0.60 -2.00
CA GLU A 67 27.03 0.10 -3.26
C GLU A 67 26.90 1.12 -4.41
N GLY A 68 25.92 0.96 -5.30
CA GLY A 68 25.65 1.88 -6.42
C GLY A 68 24.71 3.04 -6.08
N GLY A 69 24.06 3.01 -4.92
CA GLY A 69 23.28 4.11 -4.38
C GLY A 69 24.17 5.31 -4.05
N THR A 70 23.77 6.51 -4.48
CA THR A 70 24.49 7.75 -4.20
C THR A 70 23.70 8.64 -3.27
N ILE A 71 24.36 9.26 -2.29
CA ILE A 71 23.73 10.24 -1.43
C ILE A 71 23.34 11.48 -2.24
N TYR A 72 22.09 11.89 -2.11
CA TYR A 72 21.51 13.07 -2.74
C TYR A 72 21.01 14.03 -1.68
N SER A 73 21.49 15.28 -1.71
CA SER A 73 21.09 16.27 -0.70
C SER A 73 19.67 16.77 -0.95
N LEU A 74 18.85 16.71 0.08
CA LEU A 74 17.55 17.36 0.15
C LEU A 74 17.67 18.79 0.74
N GLY A 75 18.85 19.22 1.17
CA GLY A 75 19.06 20.54 1.77
C GLY A 75 18.68 20.58 3.25
N GLU A 76 19.08 21.66 3.95
CA GLU A 76 18.84 21.85 5.39
C GLU A 76 19.37 20.72 6.30
N GLY A 77 20.40 19.99 5.84
CA GLY A 77 20.96 18.85 6.56
C GLY A 77 20.25 17.52 6.27
N HIS A 78 19.27 17.52 5.37
CA HIS A 78 18.60 16.32 4.92
C HIS A 78 19.23 15.73 3.65
N ALA A 79 19.20 14.41 3.53
CA ALA A 79 19.65 13.69 2.36
C ALA A 79 18.90 12.38 2.18
N CYS A 80 18.89 11.86 0.95
CA CYS A 80 18.30 10.58 0.62
C CYS A 80 19.28 9.74 -0.22
N VAL A 81 18.92 8.48 -0.48
CA VAL A 81 19.65 7.67 -1.46
C VAL A 81 19.00 7.79 -2.84
N ARG A 82 19.84 8.04 -3.84
CA ARG A 82 19.47 8.08 -5.26
C ARG A 82 20.06 6.89 -6.00
N PHE A 83 19.20 6.20 -6.74
CA PHE A 83 19.56 5.08 -7.61
C PHE A 83 19.44 5.47 -9.09
N MET A 84 20.46 5.09 -9.85
CA MET A 84 20.60 5.35 -11.29
C MET A 84 20.48 4.02 -12.07
N PRO A 85 20.24 4.03 -13.39
CA PRO A 85 19.97 2.81 -14.17
C PRO A 85 21.01 1.67 -14.04
N ASP A 86 22.26 2.02 -13.77
CA ASP A 86 23.41 1.12 -13.62
C ASP A 86 23.88 0.96 -12.17
N ALA A 87 23.11 1.47 -11.20
CA ALA A 87 23.45 1.37 -9.79
C ALA A 87 23.31 -0.08 -9.29
N ASP A 88 24.38 -0.59 -8.68
CA ASP A 88 24.32 -1.78 -7.85
C ASP A 88 23.33 -1.58 -6.68
N PRO A 89 22.61 -2.62 -6.26
CA PRO A 89 21.63 -2.53 -5.17
C PRO A 89 22.25 -2.07 -3.85
N MET A 90 21.53 -1.23 -3.11
CA MET A 90 21.82 -1.05 -1.68
C MET A 90 21.50 -2.36 -0.95
N ARG A 91 22.34 -2.73 0.02
CA ARG A 91 22.19 -3.94 0.83
C ARG A 91 22.21 -3.61 2.31
N ILE A 92 21.40 -4.31 3.09
CA ILE A 92 21.40 -4.30 4.54
C ILE A 92 21.73 -5.74 4.95
N PRO A 93 22.95 -6.01 5.44
CA PRO A 93 23.31 -7.33 5.96
C PRO A 93 22.34 -7.72 7.08
N ALA A 94 21.82 -8.93 7.01
CA ALA A 94 20.85 -9.44 7.98
C ALA A 94 21.14 -10.92 8.28
N SER A 95 20.36 -11.50 9.18
CA SER A 95 20.38 -12.94 9.42
C SER A 95 18.99 -13.43 9.80
N GLU A 96 18.75 -14.73 9.68
CA GLU A 96 17.49 -15.36 10.12
C GLU A 96 17.18 -15.15 11.62
N ASP A 97 18.21 -14.93 12.44
CA ASP A 97 18.09 -14.63 13.87
C ASP A 97 17.93 -13.14 14.18
N SER A 98 18.17 -12.27 13.19
CA SER A 98 18.06 -10.82 13.37
C SER A 98 16.60 -10.37 13.61
N PRO A 99 16.39 -9.22 14.27
CA PRO A 99 15.07 -8.63 14.37
C PRO A 99 14.53 -8.13 13.01
N LEU A 100 15.38 -8.05 11.98
CA LEU A 100 14.98 -7.75 10.60
C LEU A 100 14.26 -8.93 9.91
N ALA A 101 14.48 -10.17 10.38
CA ALA A 101 13.73 -11.36 9.98
C ALA A 101 12.32 -11.36 10.61
N ILE A 102 11.50 -10.40 10.20
CA ILE A 102 10.17 -10.16 10.75
C ILE A 102 9.24 -11.37 10.54
N SER A 103 8.53 -11.78 11.59
CA SER A 103 7.39 -12.72 11.48
C SER A 103 6.07 -11.99 11.22
N ARG A 104 6.04 -10.72 11.60
CA ARG A 104 5.00 -9.73 11.40
C ARG A 104 5.62 -8.35 11.53
N GLY A 105 5.02 -7.33 10.95
CA GLY A 105 5.65 -6.02 11.02
C GLY A 105 5.13 -5.01 10.03
N THR A 106 5.79 -3.86 10.02
CA THR A 106 5.53 -2.77 9.09
C THR A 106 6.84 -2.31 8.46
N ILE A 107 6.84 -2.10 7.15
CA ILE A 107 7.93 -1.45 6.42
C ILE A 107 7.38 -0.14 5.85
N CYS A 108 8.07 0.98 6.06
CA CYS A 108 7.71 2.25 5.44
C CYS A 108 8.94 3.02 4.97
N PHE A 109 8.78 3.81 3.91
CA PHE A 109 9.83 4.65 3.35
C PHE A 109 9.21 5.74 2.47
N TRP A 110 9.92 6.85 2.33
CA TRP A 110 9.63 7.85 1.31
C TRP A 110 10.20 7.39 -0.04
N LEU A 111 9.41 7.58 -1.10
CA LEU A 111 9.74 7.14 -2.44
C LEU A 111 9.44 8.25 -3.45
N ASN A 112 10.39 8.52 -4.33
CA ASN A 112 10.16 9.22 -5.59
C ASN A 112 10.70 8.33 -6.71
N THR A 113 9.83 7.82 -7.59
CA THR A 113 10.21 6.97 -8.72
C THR A 113 9.34 7.29 -9.93
N VAL A 114 9.73 6.79 -11.10
CA VAL A 114 8.94 6.88 -12.34
C VAL A 114 8.81 5.52 -12.99
N THR A 115 7.83 5.41 -13.89
CA THR A 115 7.38 4.19 -14.57
C THR A 115 8.49 3.18 -14.86
N GLY A 116 8.27 1.92 -14.44
CA GLY A 116 9.15 0.78 -14.68
C GLY A 116 8.66 -0.45 -13.91
N ARG A 117 9.33 -1.60 -14.09
CA ARG A 117 9.27 -2.73 -13.15
C ARG A 117 10.46 -2.59 -12.23
N ASN A 118 10.26 -1.98 -11.06
CA ASN A 118 11.32 -1.72 -10.10
C ASN A 118 11.08 -2.56 -8.86
N THR A 119 12.04 -3.37 -8.47
CA THR A 119 12.05 -3.91 -7.11
C THR A 119 12.60 -2.84 -6.17
N LEU A 120 11.78 -2.43 -5.21
CA LEU A 120 12.09 -1.33 -4.30
C LEU A 120 12.85 -1.85 -3.09
N VAL A 121 12.31 -2.88 -2.44
CA VAL A 121 12.90 -3.57 -1.29
C VAL A 121 12.57 -5.05 -1.39
N LYS A 122 13.55 -5.92 -1.21
CA LYS A 122 13.38 -7.38 -1.18
C LYS A 122 14.22 -8.01 -0.09
N TYR A 123 13.74 -9.13 0.43
CA TYR A 123 14.50 -10.04 1.27
C TYR A 123 15.01 -11.16 0.37
N ASP A 124 16.27 -11.56 0.48
CA ASP A 124 16.86 -12.62 -0.35
C ASP A 124 16.21 -14.00 -0.14
N ASN A 125 15.68 -14.24 1.06
CA ASN A 125 14.86 -15.39 1.38
C ASN A 125 13.41 -15.29 0.85
N LYS A 126 13.05 -14.23 0.12
CA LYS A 126 11.73 -14.00 -0.48
C LYS A 126 10.56 -13.88 0.52
N ALA A 127 10.85 -13.61 1.80
CA ALA A 127 9.81 -13.35 2.79
C ALA A 127 9.02 -12.07 2.48
N VAL A 128 9.70 -11.08 1.89
CA VAL A 128 9.13 -9.79 1.52
C VAL A 128 9.67 -9.38 0.15
N GLU A 129 8.79 -8.95 -0.73
CA GLU A 129 9.15 -8.27 -1.97
C GLU A 129 8.20 -7.08 -2.18
N ILE A 130 8.75 -5.88 -2.28
CA ILE A 130 8.02 -4.63 -2.52
C ILE A 130 8.47 -4.07 -3.85
N ASN A 131 7.52 -3.83 -4.75
CA ASN A 131 7.78 -3.44 -6.12
C ASN A 131 6.96 -2.20 -6.51
N ALA A 132 7.47 -1.45 -7.48
CA ALA A 132 6.66 -0.61 -8.35
C ALA A 132 6.50 -1.33 -9.69
N TYR A 133 5.27 -1.65 -10.08
CA TYR A 133 4.98 -2.34 -11.34
C TYR A 133 3.83 -1.64 -12.05
N ARG A 134 4.05 -1.32 -13.34
CA ARG A 134 3.09 -0.60 -14.17
C ARG A 134 2.54 0.70 -13.54
N GLY A 135 3.37 1.35 -12.72
CA GLY A 135 3.03 2.61 -12.07
C GLY A 135 2.31 2.45 -10.73
N ASP A 136 2.17 1.25 -10.20
CA ASP A 136 1.58 1.02 -8.88
C ASP A 136 2.58 0.38 -7.90
N PHE A 137 2.56 0.88 -6.66
CA PHE A 137 3.16 0.27 -5.48
C PHE A 137 2.45 -1.04 -5.18
N GLN A 138 3.22 -2.11 -5.02
CA GLN A 138 2.69 -3.42 -4.71
C GLN A 138 3.65 -4.21 -3.82
N VAL A 139 3.11 -5.19 -3.11
CA VAL A 139 3.88 -5.98 -2.17
C VAL A 139 3.43 -7.43 -2.15
N ARG A 140 4.38 -8.33 -1.97
CA ARG A 140 4.18 -9.74 -1.72
C ARG A 140 4.89 -10.14 -0.44
N PHE A 141 4.22 -11.00 0.32
CA PHE A 141 4.80 -11.71 1.45
C PHE A 141 4.87 -13.20 1.13
N GLY A 142 5.93 -13.85 1.61
CA GLY A 142 6.19 -15.27 1.41
C GLY A 142 6.37 -16.01 2.73
N GLY A 143 5.62 -17.10 2.90
CA GLY A 143 5.84 -18.07 3.98
C GLY A 143 6.93 -19.08 3.62
N GLU A 144 7.25 -19.99 4.55
CA GLU A 144 8.24 -21.05 4.34
C GLU A 144 7.98 -21.86 3.05
N ASP A 145 6.75 -22.34 2.84
CA ASP A 145 6.32 -23.09 1.65
C ASP A 145 5.52 -22.24 0.62
N ASP A 146 5.82 -20.93 0.53
CA ASP A 146 5.01 -19.92 -0.17
C ASP A 146 3.52 -19.93 0.26
N PHE A 147 2.80 -18.83 0.09
CA PHE A 147 1.36 -18.84 0.40
C PHE A 147 0.62 -19.66 -0.66
N ARG A 148 -0.14 -20.67 -0.22
CA ARG A 148 -0.91 -21.53 -1.11
C ARG A 148 -2.31 -20.94 -1.32
N TYR A 149 -2.53 -20.46 -2.53
CA TYR A 149 -3.84 -20.00 -2.99
C TYR A 149 -4.57 -21.20 -3.59
N TRP A 150 -5.65 -21.67 -2.97
CA TRP A 150 -6.39 -22.86 -3.41
C TRP A 150 -7.00 -22.69 -4.82
N ASP A 151 -6.86 -23.71 -5.68
CA ASP A 151 -7.24 -23.76 -7.11
C ASP A 151 -8.72 -23.50 -7.43
N LEU A 152 -9.60 -23.35 -6.43
CA LEU A 152 -11.05 -23.17 -6.61
C LEU A 152 -11.60 -21.87 -6.01
N ILE A 153 -10.74 -20.92 -5.62
CA ILE A 153 -11.10 -19.51 -5.37
C ILE A 153 -10.89 -18.70 -6.67
N LEU A 154 -11.27 -19.30 -7.80
CA LEU A 154 -11.25 -18.69 -9.14
C LEU A 154 -12.69 -18.44 -9.61
N ASP A 155 -13.54 -17.89 -8.75
CA ASP A 155 -14.84 -17.41 -9.22
C ASP A 155 -14.63 -16.12 -10.03
N TYR A 156 -15.12 -16.17 -11.27
CA TYR A 156 -14.97 -15.21 -12.35
C TYR A 156 -15.79 -13.91 -12.14
N ASP A 157 -16.23 -13.66 -10.89
CA ASP A 157 -17.05 -12.52 -10.50
C ASP A 157 -16.16 -11.30 -10.21
N TRP A 158 -15.91 -10.55 -11.27
CA TRP A 158 -15.37 -9.19 -11.26
C TRP A 158 -16.40 -8.19 -10.65
N PRO A 159 -16.05 -7.21 -9.77
CA PRO A 159 -14.74 -6.72 -9.34
C PRO A 159 -14.56 -6.73 -7.80
N ASN A 160 -13.80 -7.68 -7.28
CA ASN A 160 -13.19 -7.58 -5.95
C ASN A 160 -11.73 -8.00 -6.11
N TYR A 161 -10.86 -7.02 -6.34
CA TYR A 161 -9.39 -7.10 -6.44
C TYR A 161 -8.81 -8.52 -6.59
N ASP A 162 -8.57 -8.92 -7.83
CA ASP A 162 -7.88 -10.18 -8.12
C ASP A 162 -6.38 -10.03 -7.78
N MET A 163 -6.04 -10.27 -6.50
CA MET A 163 -4.74 -10.03 -5.84
C MET A 163 -3.93 -11.33 -5.63
N ARG A 164 -3.91 -12.26 -6.58
CA ARG A 164 -3.35 -13.60 -6.33
C ARG A 164 -1.82 -13.68 -6.18
N GLU A 165 -1.10 -12.58 -6.38
CA GLU A 165 0.36 -12.54 -6.17
C GLU A 165 0.89 -11.24 -5.54
N TRP A 166 0.21 -10.11 -5.73
CA TRP A 166 0.70 -8.77 -5.38
C TRP A 166 -0.41 -7.90 -4.78
N ALA A 167 -0.27 -7.50 -3.52
CA ALA A 167 -1.19 -6.58 -2.87
C ALA A 167 -1.08 -5.17 -3.46
N PHE A 168 -2.20 -4.45 -3.49
CA PHE A 168 -2.40 -3.05 -3.95
C PHE A 168 -2.28 -2.75 -5.45
N TYR A 169 -1.89 -3.71 -6.28
CA TYR A 169 -1.87 -3.54 -7.73
C TYR A 169 -3.22 -3.05 -8.27
N GLY A 170 -3.21 -2.04 -9.14
CA GLY A 170 -4.40 -1.42 -9.72
C GLY A 170 -5.17 -0.46 -8.79
N HIS A 171 -4.79 -0.34 -7.51
CA HIS A 171 -5.50 0.53 -6.58
C HIS A 171 -5.17 2.02 -6.84
N PRO A 172 -6.15 2.95 -6.88
CA PRO A 172 -5.88 4.37 -7.16
C PRO A 172 -4.87 5.04 -6.24
N LYS A 173 -4.86 4.65 -4.97
CA LYS A 173 -3.91 5.17 -3.99
C LYS A 173 -2.54 4.48 -4.02
N ALA A 174 -2.36 3.43 -4.82
CA ALA A 174 -1.07 2.77 -4.97
C ALA A 174 -0.19 3.41 -6.05
N SER A 175 -0.69 4.37 -6.83
CA SER A 175 0.07 4.98 -7.93
C SER A 175 1.37 5.64 -7.45
N VAL A 176 2.45 5.43 -8.22
CA VAL A 176 3.80 5.99 -8.03
C VAL A 176 4.26 6.80 -9.26
N ASP A 177 3.37 7.03 -10.24
CA ASP A 177 3.68 7.54 -11.57
C ASP A 177 3.62 9.07 -11.70
N ASP A 178 3.57 9.81 -10.58
CA ASP A 178 3.48 11.28 -10.56
C ASP A 178 4.83 11.99 -10.34
N SER A 179 5.92 11.24 -10.13
CA SER A 179 7.27 11.77 -9.87
C SER A 179 7.34 12.66 -8.62
N VAL A 180 6.40 12.48 -7.69
CA VAL A 180 6.36 13.20 -6.41
C VAL A 180 6.79 12.24 -5.30
N TRP A 181 7.32 12.81 -4.22
CA TRP A 181 7.65 12.06 -3.02
C TRP A 181 6.39 11.62 -2.29
N HIS A 182 6.29 10.33 -2.02
CA HIS A 182 5.21 9.72 -1.26
C HIS A 182 5.75 8.84 -0.15
N LEU A 183 5.11 8.90 1.03
CA LEU A 183 5.38 7.92 2.08
C LEU A 183 4.52 6.69 1.80
N PHE A 184 5.17 5.57 1.45
CA PHE A 184 4.50 4.28 1.39
C PHE A 184 4.76 3.48 2.65
N ALA A 185 3.74 2.75 3.10
CA ALA A 185 3.89 1.77 4.18
C ALA A 185 3.11 0.50 3.85
N VAL A 186 3.64 -0.64 4.28
CA VAL A 186 2.96 -1.93 4.25
C VAL A 186 3.16 -2.64 5.58
N ALA A 187 2.10 -3.27 6.09
CA ALA A 187 2.17 -4.17 7.23
C ALA A 187 1.67 -5.58 6.87
N TYR A 188 2.37 -6.60 7.39
CA TYR A 188 1.89 -7.98 7.46
C TYR A 188 1.41 -8.27 8.88
N ASP A 189 0.12 -8.57 9.00
CA ASP A 189 -0.55 -8.92 10.25
C ASP A 189 -0.94 -10.39 10.23
N ASP A 190 -0.03 -11.24 10.67
CA ASP A 190 -0.22 -12.69 10.82
C ASP A 190 -1.41 -13.04 11.73
N GLN A 191 -1.58 -12.33 12.85
CA GLN A 191 -2.63 -12.63 13.84
C GLN A 191 -4.03 -12.37 13.32
N ASN A 192 -4.22 -11.27 12.57
CA ASN A 192 -5.52 -10.96 11.95
C ASN A 192 -5.60 -11.46 10.51
N ARG A 193 -4.55 -12.10 9.99
CA ARG A 193 -4.41 -12.59 8.62
C ARG A 193 -4.70 -11.51 7.58
N ARG A 194 -3.93 -10.41 7.62
CA ARG A 194 -4.13 -9.25 6.73
C ARG A 194 -2.82 -8.69 6.21
N ILE A 195 -2.89 -8.07 5.03
CA ILE A 195 -1.87 -7.13 4.55
C ILE A 195 -2.52 -5.75 4.51
N ILE A 196 -1.85 -4.74 5.08
CA ILE A 196 -2.38 -3.38 5.18
C ILE A 196 -1.43 -2.42 4.50
N GLY A 197 -1.94 -1.52 3.65
CA GLY A 197 -1.12 -0.59 2.88
C GLY A 197 -1.54 0.84 3.10
N TRP A 198 -0.57 1.76 3.10
CA TRP A 198 -0.81 3.19 3.24
C TRP A 198 0.04 4.00 2.24
N ARG A 199 -0.50 5.16 1.88
CA ARG A 199 0.18 6.22 1.14
C ARG A 199 -0.10 7.55 1.85
N ASP A 200 0.93 8.32 2.13
CA ASP A 200 0.84 9.68 2.69
C ASP A 200 0.02 9.78 3.99
N GLY A 201 0.13 8.76 4.85
CA GLY A 201 -0.63 8.69 6.12
C GLY A 201 -2.09 8.27 5.98
N GLU A 202 -2.53 7.88 4.78
CA GLU A 202 -3.88 7.38 4.50
C GLU A 202 -3.86 5.92 4.06
N LEU A 203 -4.93 5.19 4.39
CA LEU A 203 -5.09 3.80 3.96
C LEU A 203 -5.23 3.73 2.42
N ILE A 204 -4.44 2.84 1.82
CA ILE A 204 -4.63 2.30 0.47
C ILE A 204 -5.74 1.25 0.56
N SER A 205 -5.46 0.11 1.19
CA SER A 205 -6.41 -1.00 1.36
C SER A 205 -5.96 -1.94 2.48
N VAL A 206 -6.88 -2.83 2.89
CA VAL A 206 -6.64 -4.00 3.73
C VAL A 206 -6.97 -5.24 2.91
N VAL A 207 -5.97 -6.08 2.64
CA VAL A 207 -6.14 -7.37 1.99
C VAL A 207 -6.44 -8.40 3.07
N ASP A 208 -7.56 -9.11 2.93
CA ASP A 208 -7.95 -10.20 3.81
C ASP A 208 -7.33 -11.51 3.32
N LEU A 209 -6.59 -12.17 4.21
CA LEU A 209 -5.95 -13.48 3.97
C LEU A 209 -6.69 -14.60 4.72
N SER A 210 -7.89 -14.38 5.25
CA SER A 210 -8.62 -15.39 6.03
C SER A 210 -8.92 -16.69 5.28
N THR A 211 -8.95 -16.64 3.95
CA THR A 211 -9.16 -17.78 3.05
C THR A 211 -7.86 -18.33 2.42
N VAL A 212 -6.72 -17.69 2.66
CA VAL A 212 -5.41 -18.07 2.11
C VAL A 212 -4.64 -18.90 3.13
N GLU A 213 -4.11 -20.06 2.77
CA GLU A 213 -3.24 -20.80 3.68
C GLU A 213 -1.89 -20.08 3.81
N THR A 214 -1.72 -19.43 4.96
CA THR A 214 -0.53 -18.66 5.31
C THR A 214 0.34 -19.47 6.27
N GLU A 215 1.60 -19.65 5.91
CA GLU A 215 2.65 -20.10 6.82
C GLU A 215 3.28 -18.89 7.54
N PRO A 216 4.05 -19.09 8.63
CA PRO A 216 4.92 -18.05 9.15
C PRO A 216 5.80 -17.48 8.04
N LEU A 217 6.05 -16.16 8.07
CA LEU A 217 6.97 -15.54 7.10
C LEU A 217 8.31 -16.25 7.13
N ARG A 218 8.87 -16.47 5.93
CA ARG A 218 10.13 -17.19 5.78
C ARG A 218 11.21 -16.47 6.58
N ARG A 219 11.88 -17.18 7.50
CA ARG A 219 13.07 -16.65 8.20
C ARG A 219 14.32 -17.32 7.67
N GLN A 220 14.23 -18.62 7.42
CA GLN A 220 15.36 -19.44 7.01
C GLN A 220 16.05 -18.86 5.77
N GLY A 221 17.37 -18.76 5.83
CA GLY A 221 18.18 -18.30 4.70
C GLY A 221 18.14 -16.80 4.44
N LEU A 222 17.58 -15.98 5.35
CA LEU A 222 17.77 -14.53 5.27
C LEU A 222 19.24 -14.21 5.51
N THR A 223 19.90 -13.57 4.54
CA THR A 223 21.26 -13.04 4.72
C THR A 223 21.37 -11.56 4.38
N GLU A 224 20.43 -11.04 3.59
CA GLU A 224 20.39 -9.61 3.25
C GLU A 224 18.98 -9.13 2.89
N ILE A 225 18.75 -7.84 3.14
CA ILE A 225 17.66 -7.07 2.55
C ILE A 225 18.31 -6.14 1.52
N SER A 226 17.73 -6.02 0.32
CA SER A 226 18.31 -5.17 -0.72
C SER A 226 17.27 -4.43 -1.55
N THR A 227 17.69 -3.37 -2.23
CA THR A 227 16.91 -2.81 -3.32
C THR A 227 17.00 -3.70 -4.58
N GLY A 228 16.20 -3.40 -5.59
CA GLY A 228 16.28 -4.09 -6.88
C GLY A 228 17.44 -3.61 -7.73
N GLU A 229 18.02 -4.53 -8.51
CA GLU A 229 18.88 -4.16 -9.64
C GLU A 229 18.06 -3.32 -10.63
N GLY A 230 18.65 -2.21 -11.08
CA GLY A 230 17.98 -1.29 -12.00
C GLY A 230 16.81 -0.53 -11.39
N PHE A 231 16.68 -0.47 -10.06
CA PHE A 231 15.79 0.50 -9.43
C PHE A 231 16.28 1.91 -9.77
N ILE A 232 15.37 2.74 -10.31
CA ILE A 232 15.66 4.13 -10.64
C ILE A 232 14.73 5.01 -9.83
N GLY A 233 15.31 5.94 -9.06
CA GLY A 233 14.55 6.86 -8.23
C GLY A 233 15.31 7.25 -6.97
N PHE A 234 14.55 7.75 -6.02
CA PHE A 234 15.02 8.20 -4.73
C PHE A 234 14.24 7.48 -3.63
N MET A 235 14.95 7.08 -2.57
CA MET A 235 14.37 6.49 -1.37
C MET A 235 14.93 7.20 -0.15
N ASP A 236 14.09 7.40 0.84
CA ASP A 236 14.48 8.04 2.09
C ASP A 236 13.70 7.46 3.28
N ASP A 237 14.23 7.63 4.48
CA ASP A 237 13.58 7.31 5.75
C ASP A 237 13.01 5.89 5.80
N LEU A 238 13.81 4.91 5.36
CA LEU A 238 13.45 3.50 5.38
C LEU A 238 13.37 3.01 6.81
N ARG A 239 12.22 2.47 7.21
CA ARG A 239 11.96 1.96 8.54
C ARG A 239 11.36 0.59 8.49
N ILE A 240 11.83 -0.28 9.37
CA ILE A 240 11.29 -1.61 9.59
C ILE A 240 10.89 -1.72 11.06
N TYR A 241 9.65 -2.15 11.28
CA TYR A 241 9.07 -2.36 12.59
C TYR A 241 8.69 -3.83 12.75
N ASN A 242 8.99 -4.45 13.89
CA ASN A 242 8.51 -5.79 14.25
C ASN A 242 7.07 -5.77 14.82
N ARG A 243 6.32 -4.70 14.53
CA ARG A 243 4.94 -4.47 14.96
C ARG A 243 4.10 -4.02 13.78
N VAL A 244 2.85 -4.46 13.76
CA VAL A 244 1.81 -3.91 12.88
C VAL A 244 1.46 -2.52 13.38
N LEU A 245 1.87 -1.48 12.65
CA LEU A 245 1.57 -0.09 12.98
C LEU A 245 0.10 0.23 12.66
N THR A 246 -0.44 1.20 13.40
CA THR A 246 -1.82 1.68 13.21
C THR A 246 -1.88 2.84 12.22
N ASP A 247 -3.08 3.15 11.72
CA ASP A 247 -3.34 4.36 10.91
C ASP A 247 -2.84 5.65 11.60
N ALA A 248 -2.93 5.72 12.93
CA ALA A 248 -2.46 6.86 13.70
C ALA A 248 -0.93 6.95 13.72
N ASP A 249 -0.24 5.80 13.81
CA ASP A 249 1.22 5.73 13.78
C ASP A 249 1.76 6.16 12.42
N ILE A 250 1.21 5.62 11.31
CA ILE A 250 1.64 5.98 9.95
C ILE A 250 1.37 7.46 9.66
N ARG A 251 0.22 7.97 10.08
CA ARG A 251 -0.11 9.40 9.93
C ARG A 251 0.82 10.29 10.75
N LYS A 252 1.24 9.86 11.94
CA LYS A 252 2.22 10.57 12.76
C LYS A 252 3.58 10.60 12.05
N ILE A 253 4.05 9.46 11.54
CA ILE A 253 5.29 9.35 10.76
C ILE A 253 5.25 10.31 9.57
N HIS A 254 4.22 10.20 8.72
CA HIS A 254 4.05 11.09 7.56
C HIS A 254 4.07 12.56 7.96
N ASN A 255 3.26 12.97 8.95
CA ASN A 255 3.20 14.36 9.35
C ASN A 255 4.49 14.89 9.95
N SER A 256 5.32 14.05 10.56
CA SER A 256 6.59 14.45 11.15
C SER A 256 7.69 14.72 10.12
N THR A 257 7.62 14.11 8.93
CA THR A 257 8.69 14.22 7.92
C THR A 257 8.24 14.85 6.59
N LYS A 258 6.94 14.99 6.33
CA LYS A 258 6.40 15.51 5.05
C LYS A 258 6.92 16.89 4.64
N SER A 259 7.35 17.74 5.58
CA SER A 259 7.85 19.08 5.25
C SER A 259 9.15 19.06 4.45
N VAL A 260 9.97 18.01 4.60
CA VAL A 260 11.21 17.81 3.83
C VAL A 260 10.92 17.64 2.33
N TYR A 261 9.76 17.04 2.03
CA TYR A 261 9.37 16.61 0.68
C TYR A 261 8.28 17.48 0.05
N ALA A 262 7.67 18.39 0.81
CA ALA A 262 6.57 19.22 0.34
C ALA A 262 6.97 20.03 -0.90
N ASP A 263 6.12 19.98 -1.94
CA ASP A 263 6.32 20.64 -3.24
C ASP A 263 7.61 20.27 -3.98
N ARG A 264 8.31 19.20 -3.54
CA ARG A 264 9.54 18.71 -4.15
C ARG A 264 9.25 17.73 -5.28
N ARG A 265 9.94 17.95 -6.40
CA ARG A 265 10.03 17.02 -7.52
C ARG A 265 11.49 16.92 -7.94
N ASP A 266 12.14 15.81 -7.61
CA ASP A 266 13.52 15.57 -8.03
C ASP A 266 13.53 14.82 -9.37
N THR A 267 14.33 15.34 -10.30
CA THR A 267 14.34 14.81 -11.67
C THR A 267 14.96 13.43 -11.71
N ILE A 268 14.18 12.45 -12.16
CA ILE A 268 14.68 11.11 -12.45
C ILE A 268 15.15 11.09 -13.91
N PRO A 269 16.36 10.61 -14.24
CA PRO A 269 16.88 10.67 -15.61
C PRO A 269 16.02 9.93 -16.65
N THR A 270 15.28 8.92 -16.21
CA THR A 270 14.30 8.18 -17.02
C THR A 270 12.88 8.71 -16.88
N ASP A 271 12.69 9.84 -16.17
CA ASP A 271 11.44 10.60 -16.19
C ASP A 271 11.27 11.16 -17.60
N THR A 272 10.75 10.30 -18.46
CA THR A 272 10.26 10.69 -19.76
C THR A 272 8.84 11.08 -19.48
N LYS A 273 8.49 12.36 -19.71
CA LYS A 273 7.10 12.78 -19.72
C LYS A 273 6.36 11.80 -20.64
N VAL A 274 5.51 10.95 -20.07
CA VAL A 274 4.72 10.01 -20.86
C VAL A 274 3.74 10.88 -21.64
N GLU A 275 4.11 11.21 -22.87
CA GLU A 275 3.12 11.62 -23.86
C GLU A 275 2.28 10.39 -24.12
N THR A 276 1.06 10.38 -23.59
CA THR A 276 0.06 9.40 -23.95
C THR A 276 0.07 9.26 -25.48
N TYR A 277 0.44 8.08 -25.98
CA TYR A 277 0.52 7.85 -27.41
C TYR A 277 -0.87 8.01 -28.02
N MET A 278 -1.06 9.13 -28.71
CA MET A 278 -2.21 9.33 -29.58
C MET A 278 -1.94 8.48 -30.83
N TYR A 279 -2.60 7.33 -30.91
CA TYR A 279 -2.61 6.46 -32.09
C TYR A 279 -2.73 7.27 -33.39
N ARG A 280 -1.91 6.93 -34.38
CA ARG A 280 -1.77 7.64 -35.65
C ARG A 280 -2.38 6.84 -36.80
N LYS A 281 -2.60 7.52 -37.94
CA LYS A 281 -3.23 6.94 -39.14
C LYS A 281 -2.46 5.72 -39.68
N GLU A 282 -1.16 5.65 -39.46
CA GLU A 282 -0.32 4.52 -39.92
C GLU A 282 -0.53 3.24 -39.08
N ASP A 283 -0.87 3.37 -37.80
CA ASP A 283 -1.15 2.25 -36.88
C ASP A 283 -2.48 1.55 -37.18
N HIS A 284 -3.31 2.18 -38.02
CA HIS A 284 -4.54 1.61 -38.54
C HIS A 284 -4.27 0.31 -39.32
N THR A 285 -3.05 0.12 -39.85
CA THR A 285 -2.67 -1.06 -40.62
C THR A 285 -2.61 -2.33 -39.74
N LEU A 286 -2.06 -2.21 -38.53
CA LEU A 286 -2.00 -3.30 -37.55
C LEU A 286 -3.41 -3.68 -37.05
N TYR A 287 -4.25 -2.67 -36.81
CA TYR A 287 -5.66 -2.82 -36.41
C TYR A 287 -6.54 -3.41 -37.52
N SER A 288 -6.31 -3.03 -38.78
CA SER A 288 -7.03 -3.57 -39.94
C SER A 288 -6.72 -5.04 -40.24
N THR A 289 -5.57 -5.54 -39.78
CA THR A 289 -5.21 -6.97 -39.84
C THR A 289 -5.98 -7.78 -38.79
N TRP A 290 -6.25 -7.17 -37.63
CA TRP A 290 -7.01 -7.78 -36.53
C TRP A 290 -8.53 -7.85 -36.81
N LEU A 291 -9.09 -6.87 -37.53
CA LEU A 291 -10.50 -6.81 -37.95
C LEU A 291 -10.93 -7.89 -38.98
N GLN A 292 -10.03 -8.73 -39.47
CA GLN A 292 -10.35 -9.80 -40.43
C GLN A 292 -11.01 -11.04 -39.78
N TYR A 293 -11.25 -11.02 -38.47
CA TYR A 293 -12.03 -12.04 -37.76
C TYR A 293 -13.48 -11.57 -37.54
N ASN A 294 -14.43 -12.25 -38.19
CA ASN A 294 -15.86 -11.94 -38.29
C ASN A 294 -16.54 -11.52 -36.97
N THR A 295 -17.20 -10.36 -36.97
CA THR A 295 -18.06 -9.86 -35.88
C THR A 295 -19.55 -10.22 -36.11
N PRO A 296 -20.32 -10.67 -35.09
CA PRO A 296 -21.75 -10.99 -35.21
C PRO A 296 -22.66 -9.77 -35.50
N SER A 297 -23.86 -10.03 -36.01
CA SER A 297 -24.77 -9.10 -36.69
C SER A 297 -25.71 -8.25 -35.81
N GLU A 298 -25.58 -8.22 -34.49
CA GLU A 298 -26.41 -7.35 -33.63
C GLU A 298 -25.62 -6.13 -33.12
N ARG A 299 -25.96 -4.95 -33.65
CA ARG A 299 -25.46 -3.66 -33.18
C ARG A 299 -26.09 -3.33 -31.82
N LEU A 300 -25.50 -3.81 -30.73
CA LEU A 300 -25.56 -3.11 -29.43
C LEU A 300 -24.95 -1.71 -29.65
N GLY A 301 -25.86 -0.75 -29.86
CA GLY A 301 -25.66 0.42 -30.69
C GLY A 301 -24.73 1.48 -30.13
N GLU A 302 -23.92 2.04 -31.03
CA GLU A 302 -23.09 3.26 -31.00
C GLU A 302 -23.37 4.26 -29.85
N SER A 303 -24.63 4.47 -29.48
CA SER A 303 -25.04 5.29 -28.34
C SER A 303 -24.40 4.92 -26.98
N LEU A 304 -24.11 3.64 -26.73
CA LEU A 304 -23.51 3.19 -25.47
C LEU A 304 -22.13 3.81 -25.24
N PHE A 305 -21.38 4.00 -26.33
CA PHE A 305 -20.00 4.45 -26.31
C PHE A 305 -19.86 5.97 -26.40
N LYS A 306 -20.96 6.72 -26.56
CA LYS A 306 -20.93 8.20 -26.59
C LYS A 306 -20.49 8.81 -25.27
N SER A 307 -20.75 8.12 -24.16
CA SER A 307 -20.35 8.55 -22.82
C SER A 307 -19.53 7.46 -22.14
N ILE A 308 -18.30 7.78 -21.77
CA ILE A 308 -17.46 6.92 -20.93
C ILE A 308 -17.34 7.59 -19.57
N VAL A 309 -17.65 6.87 -18.50
CA VAL A 309 -17.48 7.35 -17.13
C VAL A 309 -16.29 6.63 -16.53
N ALA A 310 -15.18 7.34 -16.36
CA ALA A 310 -13.99 6.87 -15.67
C ALA A 310 -14.11 7.29 -14.20
N GLU A 311 -14.66 6.41 -13.36
CA GLU A 311 -14.96 6.75 -11.95
C GLU A 311 -13.74 6.63 -11.04
N GLY A 312 -12.78 5.79 -11.40
CA GLY A 312 -11.50 5.65 -10.70
C GLY A 312 -10.43 6.60 -11.25
N SER A 313 -9.60 7.17 -10.37
CA SER A 313 -8.44 7.96 -10.77
C SER A 313 -7.18 7.13 -10.96
N ASN A 314 -7.23 5.81 -10.81
CA ASN A 314 -6.06 4.93 -10.95
C ASN A 314 -5.52 4.88 -12.39
N SER A 315 -4.26 4.51 -12.53
CA SER A 315 -3.54 4.38 -13.80
C SER A 315 -4.28 3.45 -14.78
N THR A 316 -4.83 2.35 -14.29
CA THR A 316 -5.57 1.35 -15.07
C THR A 316 -6.86 1.92 -15.68
N VAL A 317 -7.66 2.67 -14.91
CA VAL A 317 -8.92 3.28 -15.34
C VAL A 317 -8.66 4.43 -16.30
N ARG A 318 -7.63 5.25 -16.05
CA ARG A 318 -7.19 6.29 -16.99
C ARG A 318 -6.78 5.68 -18.35
N THR A 319 -6.00 4.60 -18.30
CA THR A 319 -5.52 3.88 -19.49
C THR A 319 -6.69 3.26 -20.25
N ALA A 320 -7.55 2.51 -19.57
CA ALA A 320 -8.73 1.90 -20.16
C ALA A 320 -9.69 2.93 -20.77
N ALA A 321 -9.88 4.10 -20.14
CA ALA A 321 -10.74 5.15 -20.68
C ALA A 321 -10.15 5.80 -21.93
N ALA A 322 -8.84 6.00 -21.97
CA ALA A 322 -8.15 6.50 -23.16
C ALA A 322 -8.21 5.49 -24.32
N GLU A 323 -7.92 4.22 -24.04
CA GLU A 323 -7.96 3.12 -25.02
C GLU A 323 -9.37 2.92 -25.57
N LEU A 324 -10.39 2.92 -24.71
CA LEU A 324 -11.78 2.79 -25.14
C LEU A 324 -12.24 4.00 -25.97
N THR A 325 -11.91 5.22 -25.56
CA THR A 325 -12.24 6.43 -26.34
C THR A 325 -11.62 6.37 -27.74
N TYR A 326 -10.37 5.89 -27.81
CA TYR A 326 -9.66 5.72 -29.07
C TYR A 326 -10.33 4.64 -29.94
N ALA A 327 -10.63 3.47 -29.37
CA ALA A 327 -11.29 2.39 -30.08
C ALA A 327 -12.66 2.82 -30.63
N VAL A 328 -13.45 3.55 -29.85
CA VAL A 328 -14.77 4.05 -30.26
C VAL A 328 -14.67 5.03 -31.42
N LYS A 329 -13.70 5.95 -31.38
CA LYS A 329 -13.45 6.88 -32.50
C LYS A 329 -13.05 6.13 -33.77
N SER A 330 -12.23 5.10 -33.64
CA SER A 330 -11.81 4.27 -34.77
C SER A 330 -12.97 3.45 -35.37
N MET A 331 -13.83 2.88 -34.52
CA MET A 331 -14.90 1.97 -34.93
C MET A 331 -16.15 2.68 -35.43
N PHE A 332 -16.47 3.86 -34.88
CA PHE A 332 -17.77 4.50 -35.06
C PHE A 332 -17.67 5.98 -35.50
N ASP A 333 -16.47 6.48 -35.78
CA ASP A 333 -16.21 7.84 -36.28
C ASP A 333 -16.81 8.96 -35.40
N PHE A 334 -16.89 8.72 -34.08
CA PHE A 334 -17.21 9.77 -33.10
C PHE A 334 -16.34 9.64 -31.86
N THR A 335 -16.08 10.76 -31.19
CA THR A 335 -15.29 10.78 -29.96
C THR A 335 -16.20 10.68 -28.74
N SER A 336 -15.94 9.72 -27.86
CA SER A 336 -16.63 9.58 -26.58
C SER A 336 -16.38 10.78 -25.68
N SER A 337 -17.40 11.21 -24.94
CA SER A 337 -17.21 12.15 -23.84
C SER A 337 -16.80 11.39 -22.58
N VAL A 338 -15.57 11.60 -22.12
CA VAL A 338 -15.08 11.03 -20.86
C VAL A 338 -15.49 11.91 -19.68
N LYS A 339 -16.12 11.31 -18.68
CA LYS A 339 -16.59 11.97 -17.45
C LYS A 339 -16.01 11.28 -16.22
N THR A 340 -15.78 12.04 -15.16
CA THR A 340 -15.29 11.52 -13.87
C THR A 340 -16.41 11.22 -12.86
N ARG A 341 -17.68 11.39 -13.27
CA ARG A 341 -18.87 11.16 -12.45
C ARG A 341 -19.99 10.57 -13.31
N VAL A 342 -20.83 9.74 -12.69
CA VAL A 342 -22.02 9.14 -13.32
C VAL A 342 -22.88 10.21 -13.98
N VAL A 343 -23.22 10.00 -15.26
CA VAL A 343 -24.18 10.82 -16.02
C VAL A 343 -25.41 10.00 -16.41
N SER A 344 -26.57 10.63 -16.61
CA SER A 344 -27.79 9.94 -17.06
C SER A 344 -27.68 9.48 -18.52
N GLY A 345 -28.29 8.34 -18.86
CA GLY A 345 -28.31 7.77 -20.23
C GLY A 345 -27.36 6.59 -20.46
N PRO A 346 -27.32 6.03 -21.69
CA PRO A 346 -26.40 4.96 -22.09
C PRO A 346 -24.94 5.41 -21.96
N LYS A 347 -24.12 4.58 -21.31
CA LYS A 347 -22.72 4.87 -21.00
C LYS A 347 -21.95 3.58 -20.73
N VAL A 348 -20.64 3.63 -20.94
CA VAL A 348 -19.69 2.65 -20.42
C VAL A 348 -19.08 3.22 -19.14
N ILE A 349 -19.10 2.47 -18.05
CA ILE A 349 -18.46 2.85 -16.80
C ILE A 349 -17.19 2.02 -16.64
N LEU A 350 -16.07 2.68 -16.38
CA LEU A 350 -14.75 2.10 -16.17
C LEU A 350 -14.29 2.41 -14.74
N GLY A 351 -13.98 1.35 -14.01
CA GLY A 351 -13.72 1.42 -12.57
C GLY A 351 -14.97 1.80 -11.77
N THR A 352 -14.76 2.07 -10.48
CA THR A 352 -15.72 2.67 -9.56
C THR A 352 -14.98 3.67 -8.66
N ALA A 353 -15.70 4.46 -7.86
CA ALA A 353 -15.04 5.25 -6.82
C ALA A 353 -14.29 4.39 -5.77
N LYS A 354 -14.54 3.07 -5.73
CA LYS A 354 -13.90 2.12 -4.82
C LYS A 354 -12.76 1.34 -5.49
N THR A 355 -12.86 1.02 -6.78
CA THR A 355 -11.95 0.14 -7.54
C THR A 355 -11.41 0.87 -8.75
#